data_AF-A0A0G0DH34-F1
#
_entry.id   AF-A0A0G0DH34-F1
#
_cell.length_a   1.000
_cell.length_b   1.000
_cell.length_c   1.000
_cell.angle_alpha   90.00
_cell.angle_beta   90.00
_cell.angle_gamma   90.00
#
_symmetry.space_group_name_H-M   'P 1'
#
loop_
_entity.id
_entity.type
_entity.pdbx_description
1 polymer ?
#
loop_
_entity_poly.entity_id
_entity_poly.type
_entity_poly.pdbx_seq_one_letter_code
_entity_poly.pdbx_strand_id
1 'polypeptide(L)'
;MSSRKVVILCAISFAVGLLGGLFLLKYIFPNLSIVEQSLKEEKVYQVEHNICPEPEVVSTQCTIFIDISGALKAPGVYCFDPGDRVIDAVKKAGGFSEKVSLEYVARNINLSKVLVSNQKIYIPSKEELLCELRLFTLKEEEVIPQKTPENMLVEEDITDNPVENDCININTANITELDSLDGIGPSTAQKIIDSRPYNSLTDLLKVSGIGQATYDKFKDNICI
;
A
#
# COMPACT_ATOMS: atom_id res chain seq x y z
N MET A 1 38.11 -60.31 21.01
CA MET A 1 38.85 -59.07 20.67
C MET A 1 38.79 -58.17 21.90
N SER A 2 39.93 -57.83 22.54
CA SER A 2 39.93 -57.08 23.81
C SER A 2 39.23 -55.73 23.65
N SER A 3 38.38 -55.32 24.60
CA SER A 3 37.66 -54.04 24.59
C SER A 3 38.58 -52.84 24.35
N ARG A 4 39.86 -52.94 24.75
CA ARG A 4 40.89 -51.93 24.46
C ARG A 4 41.17 -51.76 22.96
N LYS A 5 41.14 -52.84 22.18
CA LYS A 5 41.37 -52.80 20.72
C LYS A 5 40.20 -52.14 19.97
N VAL A 6 38.97 -52.32 20.45
CA VAL A 6 37.77 -51.70 19.84
C VAL A 6 37.77 -50.19 20.07
N VAL A 7 38.09 -49.75 21.30
CA VAL A 7 38.18 -48.31 21.62
C VAL A 7 39.28 -47.62 20.80
N ILE A 8 40.43 -48.26 20.62
CA ILE A 8 41.51 -47.73 19.79
C ILE A 8 41.09 -47.62 18.31
N LEU A 9 40.39 -48.63 17.77
CA LEU A 9 39.93 -48.60 16.38
C LEU A 9 38.92 -47.47 16.12
N CYS A 10 37.98 -47.25 17.05
CA CYS A 10 37.02 -46.14 16.97
C CYS A 10 37.67 -44.77 17.11
N ALA A 11 38.70 -44.65 17.96
CA ALA A 11 39.44 -43.39 18.11
C ALA A 11 40.20 -43.04 16.82
N ILE A 12 40.79 -44.04 16.15
CA ILE A 12 41.51 -43.85 14.89
C ILE A 12 40.54 -43.46 13.76
N SER A 13 39.39 -44.11 13.64
CA SER A 13 38.41 -43.77 12.58
C SER A 13 37.85 -42.35 12.76
N PHE A 14 37.61 -41.93 14.01
CA PHE A 14 37.18 -40.56 14.31
C PHE A 14 38.27 -39.53 13.97
N ALA A 15 39.53 -39.80 14.31
CA ALA A 15 40.64 -38.91 14.00
C ALA A 15 40.86 -38.76 12.48
N VAL A 16 40.77 -39.86 11.72
CA VAL A 16 40.88 -39.84 10.26
C VAL A 16 39.71 -39.08 9.62
N GLY A 17 38.49 -39.26 10.13
CA GLY A 17 37.32 -38.49 9.67
C GLY A 17 37.44 -36.99 9.93
N LEU A 18 37.97 -36.60 11.09
CA LEU A 18 38.16 -35.20 11.46
C LEU A 18 39.25 -34.52 10.59
N LEU A 19 40.36 -35.22 10.34
CA LEU A 19 41.42 -34.76 9.43
C LEU A 19 40.93 -34.66 7.97
N GLY A 20 40.17 -35.64 7.49
CA GLY A 20 39.59 -35.62 6.14
C GLY A 20 38.54 -34.52 5.95
N GLY A 21 37.71 -34.27 6.98
CA GLY A 21 36.72 -33.19 6.96
C GLY A 21 37.36 -31.80 6.88
N LEU A 22 38.45 -31.56 7.61
CA LEU A 22 39.21 -30.29 7.53
C LEU A 22 39.86 -30.09 6.16
N PHE A 23 40.32 -31.17 5.52
CA PHE A 23 40.87 -31.12 4.17
C PHE A 23 39.80 -30.80 3.12
N LEU A 24 38.61 -31.40 3.23
CA LEU A 24 37.48 -31.08 2.35
C LEU A 24 36.96 -29.65 2.55
N LEU A 25 36.93 -29.14 3.79
CA LEU A 25 36.61 -27.75 4.07
C LEU A 25 37.58 -26.77 3.37
N LYS A 26 38.89 -27.08 3.40
CA LYS A 26 39.91 -26.29 2.70
C LYS A 26 39.79 -26.33 1.18
N TYR A 27 39.32 -27.46 0.64
CA TYR A 27 39.09 -27.62 -0.80
C TYR A 27 37.84 -26.89 -1.30
N ILE A 28 36.75 -26.91 -0.51
CA ILE A 28 35.48 -26.26 -0.86
C ILE A 28 35.56 -24.73 -0.69
N PHE A 29 36.36 -24.23 0.25
CA PHE A 29 36.53 -22.79 0.50
C PHE A 29 38.00 -22.33 0.34
N PRO A 30 38.53 -22.25 -0.90
CA PRO A 30 39.93 -21.89 -1.15
C PRO A 30 40.28 -20.44 -0.75
N ASN A 31 39.27 -19.59 -0.52
CA ASN A 31 39.42 -18.18 -0.14
C ASN A 31 38.70 -17.85 1.19
N LEU A 32 38.64 -18.78 2.15
CA LEU A 32 38.23 -18.45 3.51
C LEU A 32 39.40 -17.78 4.25
N SER A 33 39.57 -16.48 4.03
CA SER A 33 40.49 -15.66 4.78
C SER A 33 40.01 -15.56 6.23
N ILE A 34 40.73 -16.20 7.15
CA ILE A 34 40.67 -15.81 8.57
C ILE A 34 41.14 -14.35 8.61
N VAL A 35 40.26 -13.45 9.06
CA VAL A 35 40.58 -12.04 9.29
C VAL A 35 41.52 -11.98 10.48
N GLU A 36 42.82 -12.11 10.20
CA GLU A 36 43.88 -11.81 11.14
C GLU A 36 44.26 -10.34 10.94
N GLN A 37 43.54 -9.43 11.59
CA GLN A 37 43.97 -8.03 11.67
C GLN A 37 45.13 -7.92 12.66
N SER A 38 46.32 -8.21 12.14
CA SER A 38 47.62 -7.93 12.72
C SER A 38 47.89 -6.41 12.66
N LEU A 39 48.14 -5.82 13.83
CA LEU A 39 48.89 -4.57 13.98
C LEU A 39 50.25 -4.72 13.30
N LYS A 40 50.55 -3.88 12.31
CA LYS A 40 51.92 -3.65 11.83
C LYS A 40 52.19 -2.16 11.61
N GLU A 41 52.96 -1.66 12.59
CA GLU A 41 54.04 -0.68 12.52
C GLU A 41 54.03 0.39 11.42
N GLU A 42 53.96 1.62 11.95
CA GLU A 42 54.45 2.89 11.46
C GLU A 42 55.71 2.80 10.59
N LYS A 43 55.61 3.27 9.34
CA LYS A 43 56.77 3.60 8.52
C LYS A 43 56.72 5.08 8.14
N VAL A 44 57.74 5.79 8.61
CA VAL A 44 57.95 7.22 8.46
C VAL A 44 58.19 7.61 6.99
N TYR A 45 57.57 8.74 6.69
CA TYR A 45 57.36 9.52 5.46
C TYR A 45 58.57 9.79 4.56
N GLN A 46 58.35 9.74 3.25
CA GLN A 46 59.05 10.59 2.28
C GLN A 46 58.00 11.44 1.55
N VAL A 47 58.18 12.76 1.66
CA VAL A 47 57.37 13.78 0.96
C VAL A 47 57.80 13.80 -0.50
N GLU A 48 56.88 13.51 -1.40
CA GLU A 48 56.92 14.08 -2.73
C GLU A 48 55.51 14.60 -3.05
N HIS A 49 55.42 15.91 -3.26
CA HIS A 49 54.18 16.64 -3.50
C HIS A 49 53.52 16.13 -4.78
N ASN A 50 52.40 15.42 -4.65
CA ASN A 50 51.43 15.27 -5.72
C ASN A 50 50.03 15.39 -5.12
N ILE A 51 49.46 16.58 -5.31
CA ILE A 51 48.04 16.94 -5.31
C ILE A 51 47.23 16.23 -4.23
N CYS A 52 47.01 16.92 -3.10
CA CYS A 52 45.91 16.55 -2.22
C CYS A 52 44.62 16.52 -3.06
N PRO A 53 43.90 15.39 -3.19
CA PRO A 53 42.50 15.52 -3.55
C PRO A 53 41.88 16.41 -2.48
N GLU A 54 41.35 17.54 -2.91
CA GLU A 54 40.48 18.37 -2.10
C GLU A 54 39.48 17.44 -1.42
N PRO A 55 39.32 17.49 -0.08
CA PRO A 55 38.32 16.66 0.56
C PRO A 55 36.99 17.03 -0.08
N GLU A 56 36.40 16.08 -0.83
CA GLU A 56 35.05 16.24 -1.31
C GLU A 56 34.17 16.48 -0.09
N VAL A 57 33.81 17.74 0.12
CA VAL A 57 32.84 18.14 1.12
C VAL A 57 31.53 17.56 0.62
N VAL A 58 31.24 16.32 0.99
CA VAL A 58 29.93 15.70 0.76
C VAL A 58 28.94 16.52 1.59
N SER A 59 28.37 17.54 0.96
CA SER A 59 27.38 18.38 1.59
C SER A 59 26.14 17.51 1.79
N THR A 60 25.94 17.04 3.01
CA THR A 60 24.73 16.35 3.48
C THR A 60 23.60 17.35 3.65
N GLN A 61 23.29 18.11 2.61
CA GLN A 61 22.03 18.84 2.58
C GLN A 61 20.94 17.81 2.33
N CYS A 62 20.13 17.55 3.36
CA CYS A 62 18.94 16.75 3.18
C CYS A 62 18.03 17.43 2.14
N THR A 63 17.93 16.81 0.97
CA THR A 63 17.13 17.30 -0.16
C THR A 63 15.86 16.49 -0.36
N ILE A 64 15.81 15.26 0.17
CA ILE A 64 14.69 14.35 0.03
C ILE A 64 13.94 14.25 1.36
N PHE A 65 12.80 14.91 1.43
CA PHE A 65 11.86 14.79 2.55
C PHE A 65 10.67 13.93 2.13
N ILE A 66 10.35 12.95 2.98
CA ILE A 66 9.27 11.99 2.75
C ILE A 66 8.34 12.02 3.95
N ASP A 67 7.04 12.20 3.69
CA ASP A 67 5.98 11.99 4.67
C ASP A 67 5.64 10.50 4.69
N ILE A 68 6.00 9.80 5.77
CA ILE A 68 5.68 8.39 5.95
C ILE A 68 4.63 8.21 7.06
N SER A 69 3.49 7.62 6.70
CA SER A 69 2.29 7.55 7.56
C SER A 69 1.62 6.19 7.57
N GLY A 70 0.69 6.00 8.50
CA GLY A 70 -0.07 4.75 8.67
C GLY A 70 0.53 3.80 9.71
N ALA A 71 0.46 2.50 9.43
CA ALA A 71 0.76 1.39 10.34
C ALA A 71 2.27 1.13 10.52
N LEU A 72 3.02 2.16 10.91
CA LEU A 72 4.45 2.13 11.26
C LEU A 72 4.65 2.37 12.76
N LYS A 73 5.83 2.04 13.30
CA LYS A 73 6.12 2.29 14.72
C LYS A 73 6.27 3.77 15.05
N ALA A 74 6.93 4.53 14.17
CA ALA A 74 7.10 5.96 14.28
C ALA A 74 6.80 6.64 12.93
N PRO A 75 5.52 6.93 12.63
CA PRO A 75 5.15 7.77 11.50
C PRO A 75 5.70 9.20 11.63
N GLY A 76 5.99 9.86 10.52
CA GLY A 76 6.49 11.24 10.52
C GLY A 76 7.11 11.66 9.20
N VAL A 77 7.72 12.84 9.20
CA VAL A 77 8.49 13.34 8.05
C VAL A 77 9.96 13.10 8.32
N TYR A 78 10.63 12.42 7.39
CA TYR A 78 12.03 12.06 7.51
C TYR A 78 12.86 12.56 6.32
N CYS A 79 14.12 12.82 6.62
CA CYS A 79 15.17 13.12 5.66
C CYS A 79 15.80 11.83 5.08
N PHE A 80 16.11 11.81 3.79
CA PHE A 80 16.79 10.70 3.12
C PHE A 80 17.87 11.19 2.16
N ASP A 81 18.79 10.28 1.83
CA ASP A 81 19.84 10.51 0.86
C ASP A 81 19.38 10.11 -0.55
N PRO A 82 19.94 10.71 -1.61
CA PRO A 82 19.64 10.31 -2.98
C PRO A 82 19.92 8.82 -3.22
N GLY A 83 18.91 8.10 -3.71
CA GLY A 83 18.99 6.67 -3.98
C GLY A 83 18.41 5.77 -2.88
N ASP A 84 18.12 6.32 -1.69
CA ASP A 84 17.37 5.61 -0.65
C ASP A 84 16.04 5.10 -1.19
N ARG A 85 15.58 3.97 -0.68
CA ARG A 85 14.38 3.29 -1.15
C ARG A 85 13.27 3.32 -0.12
N VAL A 86 12.05 2.96 -0.54
CA VAL A 86 10.88 2.86 0.35
C VAL A 86 11.17 1.99 1.59
N ILE A 87 11.92 0.90 1.44
CA ILE A 87 12.31 0.05 2.57
C ILE A 87 13.17 0.78 3.60
N ASP A 88 14.00 1.73 3.18
CA ASP A 88 14.86 2.51 4.07
C ASP A 88 14.02 3.53 4.84
N ALA A 89 12.98 4.09 4.20
CA ALA A 89 11.99 4.90 4.90
C ALA A 89 11.21 4.12 5.96
N VAL A 90 10.79 2.90 5.66
CA VAL A 90 10.15 2.00 6.63
C VAL A 90 11.07 1.69 7.80
N LYS A 91 12.35 1.37 7.54
CA LYS A 91 13.34 1.12 8.60
C LYS A 91 13.56 2.36 9.47
N LYS A 92 13.67 3.55 8.87
CA LYS A 92 13.86 4.82 9.58
C LYS A 92 12.67 5.17 10.46
N ALA A 93 11.46 4.79 10.05
CA ALA A 93 10.23 4.86 10.84
C ALA A 93 10.11 3.74 11.92
N GLY A 94 11.17 2.99 12.20
CA GLY A 94 11.18 1.90 13.20
C GLY A 94 10.59 0.58 12.73
N GLY A 95 10.30 0.45 11.43
CA GLY A 95 9.66 -0.70 10.81
C GLY A 95 8.13 -0.65 10.90
N PHE A 96 7.51 -1.71 10.39
CA PHE A 96 6.06 -1.86 10.46
C PHE A 96 5.57 -2.06 11.92
N SER A 97 4.38 -1.52 12.20
CA SER A 97 3.65 -1.81 13.43
C SER A 97 2.99 -3.20 13.37
N GLU A 98 2.51 -3.71 14.51
CA GLU A 98 1.78 -4.99 14.56
C GLU A 98 0.44 -4.95 13.81
N LYS A 99 -0.13 -3.76 13.64
CA LYS A 99 -1.40 -3.54 12.95
C LYS A 99 -1.26 -3.52 11.43
N VAL A 100 -0.04 -3.55 10.88
CA VAL A 100 0.22 -3.44 9.45
C VAL A 100 -0.45 -4.55 8.65
N SER A 101 -0.99 -4.22 7.48
CA SER A 101 -1.37 -5.24 6.50
C SER A 101 -0.17 -5.66 5.65
N LEU A 102 0.56 -6.70 6.10
CA LEU A 102 1.69 -7.25 5.33
C LEU A 102 1.28 -7.73 3.93
N GLU A 103 0.07 -8.30 3.80
CA GLU A 103 -0.48 -8.73 2.52
C GLU A 103 -0.63 -7.56 1.54
N TYR A 104 -1.16 -6.43 2.02
CA TYR A 104 -1.26 -5.22 1.20
C TYR A 104 0.10 -4.70 0.79
N VAL A 105 1.06 -4.62 1.73
CA VAL A 105 2.43 -4.18 1.45
C VAL A 105 3.06 -5.05 0.37
N ALA A 106 2.96 -6.38 0.50
CA ALA A 106 3.57 -7.33 -0.42
C ALA A 106 3.02 -7.22 -1.85
N ARG A 107 1.74 -6.87 -2.01
CA ARG A 107 1.07 -6.85 -3.32
C ARG A 107 1.04 -5.47 -3.97
N ASN A 108 1.03 -4.40 -3.18
CA ASN A 108 0.73 -3.05 -3.68
C ASN A 108 1.89 -2.06 -3.50
N ILE A 109 2.88 -2.38 -2.67
CA ILE A 109 3.98 -1.45 -2.38
C ILE A 109 5.30 -2.00 -2.92
N ASN A 110 5.92 -1.27 -3.85
CA ASN A 110 7.28 -1.55 -4.27
C ASN A 110 8.28 -1.01 -3.23
N LEU A 111 8.71 -1.87 -2.30
CA LEU A 111 9.67 -1.55 -1.25
C LEU A 111 11.07 -1.14 -1.79
N SER A 112 11.38 -1.52 -3.02
CA SER A 112 12.62 -1.17 -3.70
C SER A 112 12.52 0.13 -4.51
N LYS A 113 11.36 0.81 -4.53
CA LYS A 113 11.22 2.08 -5.25
C LYS A 113 12.12 3.14 -4.62
N VAL A 114 12.87 3.86 -5.46
CA VAL A 114 13.70 4.99 -5.04
C VAL A 114 12.81 6.14 -4.57
N LEU A 115 13.23 6.79 -3.49
CA LEU A 115 12.53 7.92 -2.87
C LEU A 115 12.73 9.19 -3.70
N VAL A 116 11.67 10.01 -3.78
CA VAL A 116 11.70 11.33 -4.41
C VAL A 116 11.13 12.36 -3.43
N SER A 117 11.68 13.58 -3.42
CA SER A 117 11.26 14.61 -2.46
C SER A 117 9.78 14.97 -2.61
N ASN A 118 9.16 15.42 -1.52
CA ASN A 118 7.73 15.72 -1.42
C ASN A 118 6.80 14.50 -1.65
N GLN A 119 7.33 13.28 -1.56
CA GLN A 119 6.53 12.06 -1.67
C GLN A 119 5.87 11.73 -0.33
N LYS A 120 4.59 11.33 -0.40
CA LYS A 120 3.89 10.67 0.71
C LYS A 120 3.90 9.16 0.50
N ILE A 121 4.21 8.42 1.56
CA ILE A 121 4.13 6.97 1.62
C ILE A 121 3.17 6.61 2.74
N TYR A 122 2.02 6.05 2.38
CA TYR A 122 1.04 5.58 3.34
C TYR A 122 1.06 4.05 3.41
N ILE A 123 1.03 3.50 4.62
CA ILE A 123 1.00 2.06 4.86
C ILE A 123 -0.25 1.71 5.65
N PRO A 124 -1.27 1.07 5.04
CA PRO A 124 -2.53 0.84 5.72
C PRO A 124 -2.43 -0.23 6.80
N SER A 125 -3.32 -0.12 7.78
CA SER A 125 -3.52 -1.17 8.79
C SER A 125 -4.45 -2.28 8.26
N LYS A 126 -4.42 -3.46 8.90
CA LYS A 126 -5.39 -4.53 8.62
C LYS A 126 -6.82 -4.06 8.86
N GLU A 127 -7.05 -3.31 9.93
CA GLU A 127 -8.36 -2.84 10.34
C GLU A 127 -8.97 -1.85 9.34
N GLU A 128 -8.15 -0.93 8.82
CA GLU A 128 -8.55 0.01 7.79
C GLU A 128 -9.01 -0.70 6.51
N LEU A 129 -8.24 -1.69 6.04
CA LEU A 129 -8.64 -2.50 4.89
C LEU A 129 -9.90 -3.34 5.16
N LEU A 130 -10.07 -3.85 6.39
CA LEU A 130 -11.29 -4.55 6.77
C LEU A 130 -12.50 -3.60 6.82
N CYS A 131 -12.30 -2.35 7.22
CA CYS A 131 -13.34 -1.33 7.22
C CYS A 131 -13.75 -0.98 5.78
N GLU A 132 -12.78 -0.77 4.88
CA GLU A 132 -13.07 -0.57 3.46
C GLU A 132 -13.85 -1.74 2.87
N LEU A 133 -13.42 -2.98 3.13
CA LEU A 133 -14.13 -4.18 2.68
C LEU A 133 -15.55 -4.26 3.24
N ARG A 134 -15.76 -3.91 4.51
CA ARG A 134 -17.10 -3.83 5.11
C ARG A 134 -17.97 -2.76 4.47
N LEU A 135 -17.41 -1.60 4.13
CA LEU A 135 -18.13 -0.57 3.38
C LEU A 135 -18.55 -1.06 1.99
N PHE A 136 -17.78 -1.94 1.36
CA PHE A 136 -18.19 -2.59 0.11
C PHE A 136 -19.26 -3.67 0.33
N THR A 137 -19.19 -4.45 1.41
CA THR A 137 -20.19 -5.50 1.71
C THR A 137 -21.50 -4.95 2.25
N LEU A 138 -21.47 -3.81 2.93
CA LEU A 138 -22.67 -3.11 3.42
C LEU A 138 -23.34 -2.28 2.33
N LYS A 139 -22.67 -2.07 1.18
CA LYS A 139 -23.28 -1.48 -0.03
C LYS A 139 -23.99 -2.52 -0.90
N GLU A 140 -23.89 -3.81 -0.58
CA GLU A 140 -24.88 -4.80 -1.03
C GLU A 140 -26.07 -4.71 -0.07
N GLU A 141 -26.95 -3.74 -0.29
CA GLU A 141 -28.27 -3.77 0.34
C GLU A 141 -29.01 -5.04 -0.09
N GLU A 142 -29.47 -5.76 0.94
CA GLU A 142 -30.65 -6.60 0.98
C GLU A 142 -31.29 -6.96 -0.37
N VAL A 143 -30.86 -8.10 -0.93
CA VAL A 143 -31.82 -8.92 -1.67
C VAL A 143 -32.82 -9.44 -0.65
N ILE A 144 -33.87 -8.65 -0.37
CA ILE A 144 -35.09 -9.14 0.25
C ILE A 144 -35.53 -10.31 -0.66
N PRO A 145 -35.56 -11.56 -0.18
CA PRO A 145 -36.18 -12.62 -0.95
C PRO A 145 -37.65 -12.21 -1.04
N GLN A 146 -38.09 -11.80 -2.23
CA GLN A 146 -39.50 -11.61 -2.52
C GLN A 146 -40.17 -12.99 -2.36
N LYS A 147 -40.56 -13.33 -1.13
CA LYS A 147 -41.60 -14.30 -0.87
C LYS A 147 -42.88 -13.65 -1.36
N THR A 148 -43.40 -14.23 -2.43
CA THR A 148 -44.75 -14.07 -2.94
C THR A 148 -45.75 -13.97 -1.78
N PRO A 149 -46.56 -12.90 -1.66
CA PRO A 149 -47.59 -12.85 -0.64
C PRO A 149 -48.80 -13.67 -1.11
N GLU A 150 -48.93 -14.89 -0.58
CA GLU A 150 -50.26 -15.46 -0.35
C GLU A 150 -50.77 -14.93 1.00
N ASN A 151 -51.82 -14.13 0.94
CA ASN A 151 -52.78 -13.77 1.99
C ASN A 151 -52.42 -14.08 3.45
N MET A 152 -52.21 -13.05 4.28
CA MET A 152 -52.99 -12.90 5.51
C MET A 152 -52.88 -11.48 6.09
N LEU A 153 -54.06 -10.91 6.36
CA LEU A 153 -54.30 -9.67 7.11
C LEU A 153 -53.78 -9.81 8.54
N VAL A 154 -53.13 -8.79 9.11
CA VAL A 154 -53.42 -8.16 10.42
C VAL A 154 -52.71 -6.78 10.47
N GLU A 155 -53.42 -5.81 11.04
CA GLU A 155 -53.12 -4.38 11.22
C GLU A 155 -52.16 -4.07 12.40
N GLU A 156 -51.73 -2.80 12.41
CA GLU A 156 -51.15 -1.98 13.51
C GLU A 156 -49.71 -2.30 13.96
N ASP A 157 -48.73 -1.48 13.56
CA ASP A 157 -48.38 -0.14 14.07
C ASP A 157 -47.24 -0.25 15.09
N ILE A 158 -46.00 -0.06 14.61
CA ILE A 158 -45.04 0.79 15.30
C ILE A 158 -44.25 1.54 14.22
N THR A 159 -44.68 2.77 14.03
CA THR A 159 -43.98 3.87 13.36
C THR A 159 -42.48 3.97 13.71
N ASP A 160 -41.64 3.93 12.66
CA ASP A 160 -40.51 4.86 12.53
C ASP A 160 -40.36 5.18 11.02
N ASN A 161 -40.36 6.46 10.70
CA ASN A 161 -40.69 7.05 9.38
C ASN A 161 -39.89 6.52 8.18
N PRO A 162 -40.55 6.33 7.01
CA PRO A 162 -39.94 6.27 5.69
C PRO A 162 -39.93 7.64 4.97
N VAL A 163 -39.04 7.81 3.96
CA VAL A 163 -39.04 8.85 2.88
C VAL A 163 -38.59 10.26 3.36
N GLU A 164 -37.78 11.08 2.69
CA GLU A 164 -37.67 11.50 1.28
C GLU A 164 -36.28 12.08 0.98
N ASN A 165 -35.64 11.63 -0.10
CA ASN A 165 -35.14 12.62 -1.05
C ASN A 165 -36.04 12.42 -2.27
N ASP A 166 -37.15 13.18 -2.30
CA ASP A 166 -38.20 13.10 -3.33
C ASP A 166 -37.70 13.51 -4.73
N CYS A 167 -36.43 13.94 -4.82
CA CYS A 167 -35.78 14.39 -6.02
C CYS A 167 -34.31 13.93 -6.07
N ILE A 168 -33.82 13.65 -7.28
CA ILE A 168 -32.43 13.28 -7.56
C ILE A 168 -31.58 14.56 -7.66
N ASN A 169 -30.57 14.70 -6.79
CA ASN A 169 -29.68 15.86 -6.79
C ASN A 169 -28.70 15.82 -7.98
N ILE A 170 -28.79 16.76 -8.93
CA ILE A 170 -28.02 16.73 -10.18
C ILE A 170 -26.50 16.95 -9.97
N ASN A 171 -26.11 17.58 -8.86
CA ASN A 171 -24.71 17.88 -8.53
C ASN A 171 -24.02 16.75 -7.75
N THR A 172 -24.77 15.91 -7.03
CA THR A 172 -24.21 14.86 -6.18
C THR A 172 -24.59 13.45 -6.61
N ALA A 173 -25.64 13.28 -7.42
CA ALA A 173 -26.14 11.97 -7.82
C ALA A 173 -25.06 11.12 -8.49
N ASN A 174 -25.11 9.82 -8.26
CA ASN A 174 -24.26 8.86 -8.95
C ASN A 174 -24.82 8.53 -10.35
N ILE A 175 -24.05 7.80 -11.15
CA ILE A 175 -24.42 7.48 -12.52
C ILE A 175 -25.73 6.66 -12.61
N THR A 176 -25.94 5.73 -11.68
CA THR A 176 -27.13 4.87 -11.63
C THR A 176 -28.38 5.67 -11.29
N GLU A 177 -28.28 6.62 -10.35
CA GLU A 177 -29.37 7.52 -10.00
C GLU A 177 -29.78 8.39 -11.20
N LEU A 178 -28.80 8.96 -11.93
CA LEU A 178 -29.08 9.74 -13.13
C LEU A 178 -29.64 8.89 -14.29
N ASP A 179 -29.17 7.66 -14.45
CA ASP A 179 -29.65 6.70 -15.46
C ASP A 179 -31.09 6.24 -15.20
N SER A 180 -31.60 6.41 -13.97
CA SER A 180 -32.99 6.09 -13.64
C SER A 180 -34.02 7.13 -14.15
N LEU A 181 -33.55 8.31 -14.59
CA LEU A 181 -34.41 9.38 -15.11
C LEU A 181 -34.93 9.05 -16.52
N ASP A 182 -36.23 9.24 -16.78
CA ASP A 182 -36.85 8.94 -18.08
C ASP A 182 -36.18 9.75 -19.22
N GLY A 183 -35.56 9.02 -20.15
CA GLY A 183 -34.86 9.58 -21.30
C GLY A 183 -33.38 9.91 -21.05
N ILE A 184 -32.86 9.60 -19.88
CA ILE A 184 -31.42 9.59 -19.58
C ILE A 184 -30.92 8.15 -19.67
N GLY A 185 -29.83 7.96 -20.40
CA GLY A 185 -29.10 6.69 -20.47
C GLY A 185 -27.67 6.84 -19.96
N PRO A 186 -26.86 5.78 -19.87
CA PRO A 186 -25.55 5.82 -19.21
C PRO A 186 -24.59 6.85 -19.82
N SER A 187 -24.65 7.03 -21.15
CA SER A 187 -23.85 8.02 -21.86
C SER A 187 -24.26 9.46 -21.54
N THR A 188 -25.56 9.73 -21.40
CA THR A 188 -26.07 11.06 -21.04
C THR A 188 -25.83 11.34 -19.57
N ALA A 189 -26.03 10.35 -18.69
CA ALA A 189 -25.71 10.43 -17.27
C ALA A 189 -24.24 10.80 -17.02
N GLN A 190 -23.31 10.18 -17.76
CA GLN A 190 -21.88 10.53 -17.66
C GLN A 190 -21.63 11.98 -18.07
N LYS A 191 -22.24 12.46 -19.16
CA LYS A 191 -22.10 13.87 -19.58
C LYS A 191 -22.66 14.85 -18.55
N ILE A 192 -23.72 14.46 -17.83
CA ILE A 192 -24.27 15.26 -16.72
C ILE A 192 -23.21 15.38 -15.62
N ILE A 193 -22.54 14.29 -15.24
CA ILE A 193 -21.47 14.28 -14.24
C ILE A 193 -20.27 15.11 -14.70
N ASP A 194 -19.84 14.93 -15.95
CA ASP A 194 -18.68 15.60 -16.53
C ASP A 194 -18.86 17.14 -16.62
N SER A 195 -20.10 17.61 -16.71
CA SER A 195 -20.43 19.04 -16.87
C SER A 195 -20.83 19.73 -15.55
N ARG A 196 -20.60 19.09 -14.40
CA ARG A 196 -20.82 19.68 -13.07
C ARG A 196 -19.87 20.84 -12.78
N PRO A 197 -20.25 21.81 -11.92
CA PRO A 197 -21.54 21.92 -11.21
C PRO A 197 -22.60 22.74 -11.98
N TYR A 198 -23.86 22.50 -11.65
CA TYR A 198 -25.02 23.24 -12.15
C TYR A 198 -25.55 24.21 -11.10
N ASN A 199 -25.94 25.42 -11.55
CA ASN A 199 -26.51 26.44 -10.67
C ASN A 199 -28.04 26.48 -10.74
N SER A 200 -28.62 26.03 -11.86
CA SER A 200 -30.07 25.89 -12.03
C SER A 200 -30.43 24.61 -12.80
N LEU A 201 -31.62 24.06 -12.59
CA LEU A 201 -32.05 22.82 -13.26
C LEU A 201 -32.06 22.97 -14.79
N THR A 202 -32.36 24.17 -15.28
CA THR A 202 -32.33 24.52 -16.70
C THR A 202 -30.94 24.47 -17.33
N ASP A 203 -29.86 24.49 -16.54
CA ASP A 203 -28.50 24.32 -17.05
C ASP A 203 -28.30 22.95 -17.71
N LEU A 204 -29.12 21.94 -17.38
CA LEU A 204 -29.10 20.63 -18.01
C LEU A 204 -29.38 20.67 -19.51
N LEU A 205 -30.09 21.69 -20.02
CA LEU A 205 -30.33 21.86 -21.46
C LEU A 205 -29.04 22.18 -22.25
N LYS A 206 -27.95 22.53 -21.57
CA LYS A 206 -26.62 22.71 -22.19
C LYS A 206 -25.92 21.38 -22.44
N VAL A 207 -26.36 20.30 -21.79
CA VAL A 207 -25.76 18.96 -21.91
C VAL A 207 -26.19 18.33 -23.24
N SER A 208 -25.20 17.96 -24.05
CA SER A 208 -25.43 17.32 -25.36
C SER A 208 -26.18 15.98 -25.21
N GLY A 209 -27.43 15.94 -25.66
CA GLY A 209 -28.33 14.79 -25.53
C GLY A 209 -29.57 15.07 -24.68
N ILE A 210 -29.63 16.20 -23.97
CA ILE A 210 -30.79 16.65 -23.20
C ILE A 210 -31.48 17.77 -23.95
N GLY A 211 -32.48 17.42 -24.76
CA GLY A 211 -33.38 18.40 -25.38
C GLY A 211 -34.53 18.77 -24.45
N GLN A 212 -35.27 19.84 -24.80
CA GLN A 212 -36.45 20.28 -24.03
C GLN A 212 -37.44 19.13 -23.76
N ALA A 213 -37.74 18.34 -24.78
CA ALA A 213 -38.65 17.20 -24.67
C ALA A 213 -38.15 16.09 -23.74
N THR A 214 -36.82 15.90 -23.62
CA THR A 214 -36.25 14.93 -22.68
C THR A 214 -36.30 15.50 -21.26
N TYR A 215 -35.86 16.75 -21.09
CA TYR A 215 -35.86 17.45 -19.81
C TYR A 215 -37.25 17.49 -19.16
N ASP A 216 -38.29 17.77 -19.95
CA ASP A 216 -39.66 17.85 -19.46
C ASP A 216 -40.20 16.53 -18.87
N LYS A 217 -39.60 15.38 -19.19
CA LYS A 217 -40.00 14.08 -18.64
C LYS A 217 -39.54 13.84 -17.21
N PHE A 218 -38.44 14.49 -16.81
CA PHE A 218 -37.78 14.19 -15.54
C PHE A 218 -37.50 15.41 -14.68
N LYS A 219 -37.80 16.63 -15.16
CA LYS A 219 -37.55 17.89 -14.44
C LYS A 219 -38.18 17.98 -13.05
N ASP A 220 -39.28 17.25 -12.82
CA ASP A 220 -39.99 17.25 -11.54
C ASP A 220 -39.38 16.26 -10.54
N ASN A 221 -38.49 15.38 -11.00
CA ASN A 221 -37.83 14.34 -10.20
C ASN A 221 -36.37 14.72 -9.85
N ILE A 222 -35.97 15.96 -10.07
CA ILE A 222 -34.57 16.42 -9.89
C ILE A 222 -34.50 17.70 -9.05
N CYS A 223 -33.38 17.86 -8.34
CA CYS A 223 -33.07 19.04 -7.52
C CYS A 223 -31.57 19.38 -7.53
N ILE A 224 -31.19 20.47 -6.88
CA ILE A 224 -29.81 21.01 -6.82
C ILE A 224 -29.26 20.92 -5.41
#